data_AF-A0A966Z3Q8-F1
#
_entry.id   AF-A0A966Z3Q8-F1
#
_cell.length_a   1.000
_cell.length_b   1.000
_cell.length_c   1.000
_cell.angle_alpha   90.00
_cell.angle_beta   90.00
_cell.angle_gamma   90.00
#
_symmetry.space_group_name_H-M   'P 1'
#
loop_
_entity.id
_entity.type
_entity.pdbx_description
1 polymer ?
#
loop_
_entity_poly.entity_id
_entity_poly.type
_entity_poly.pdbx_seq_one_letter_code
_entity_poly.pdbx_strand_id
1 'polypeptide(L)'
;IALRSQLLRELANRTASSVSELEQFCALTPATKAPAPNTQAQTKPQAIRPAMTKPITPRSAKQSRPNVEPPKPTDLSEHIMRLLIQFPILGKEMTLEQRQLALEIAKKRSDKAHDLMGDLIHQCDVLELGEENQNSSFAVFQDQLATSPLADLYQILRQRILGSEIEFIGAKEDLIGVLSKLELANLKAEMTEITEKMTQGTANPEDLERYRQISQRLSKR
;
A
#
# COMPACT_ATOMS: atom_id res chain seq x y z
N ILE A 1 16.70 28.15 17.22
CA ILE A 1 17.23 26.78 17.52
C ILE A 1 16.09 25.79 17.77
N ALA A 2 15.08 26.12 18.60
CA ALA A 2 13.96 25.22 18.92
C ALA A 2 13.15 24.72 17.70
N LEU A 3 12.83 25.61 16.74
CA LEU A 3 12.05 25.23 15.55
C LEU A 3 12.82 24.25 14.64
N ARG A 4 14.14 24.44 14.48
CA ARG A 4 15.01 23.54 13.72
C ARG A 4 15.03 22.14 14.32
N SER A 5 15.20 22.03 15.64
CA SER A 5 15.18 20.73 16.33
C SER A 5 13.83 20.04 16.26
N GLN A 6 12.72 20.80 16.19
CA GLN A 6 11.38 20.25 16.07
C GLN A 6 11.11 19.74 14.65
N LEU A 7 11.50 20.50 13.62
CA LEU A 7 11.40 20.06 12.22
C LEU A 7 12.26 18.83 11.93
N LEU A 8 13.51 18.81 12.41
CA LEU A 8 14.38 17.65 12.22
C LEU A 8 13.87 16.40 12.94
N ARG A 9 13.25 16.57 14.11
CA ARG A 9 12.64 15.46 14.85
C ARG A 9 11.39 14.93 14.17
N GLU A 10 10.56 15.82 13.61
CA GLU A 10 9.38 15.43 12.85
C GLU A 10 9.76 14.71 11.55
N LEU A 11 10.79 15.20 10.85
CA LEU A 11 11.33 14.54 9.65
C LEU A 11 11.95 13.18 9.97
N ALA A 12 12.75 13.09 11.05
CA ALA A 12 13.33 11.83 11.53
C ALA A 12 12.26 10.76 11.78
N ASN A 13 11.14 11.16 12.40
CA ASN A 13 10.02 10.26 12.67
C ASN A 13 9.33 9.78 11.38
N ARG A 14 9.20 10.65 10.37
CA ARG A 14 8.54 10.30 9.10
C ARG A 14 9.41 9.45 8.18
N THR A 15 10.73 9.62 8.22
CA THR A 15 11.67 8.87 7.37
C THR A 15 12.32 7.68 8.07
N ALA A 16 11.89 7.36 9.30
CA ALA A 16 12.50 6.34 10.16
C ALA A 16 14.04 6.47 10.27
N SER A 17 14.55 7.70 10.19
CA SER A 17 15.98 8.03 10.28
C SER A 17 16.29 8.71 11.61
N SER A 18 17.56 8.77 12.02
CA SER A 18 17.92 9.55 13.19
C SER A 18 18.10 11.04 12.84
N VAL A 19 17.84 11.91 13.81
CA VAL A 19 18.08 13.36 13.67
C VAL A 19 19.55 13.63 13.31
N SER A 20 20.49 12.86 13.86
CA SER A 20 21.92 13.01 13.57
C SER A 20 22.28 12.65 12.13
N GLU A 21 21.61 11.67 11.53
CA GLU A 21 21.80 11.30 10.12
C GLU A 21 21.22 12.37 9.20
N LEU A 22 20.05 12.92 9.52
CA LEU A 22 19.45 14.02 8.75
C LEU A 22 20.29 15.30 8.81
N GLU A 23 20.91 15.60 9.96
CA GLU A 23 21.82 16.74 10.08
C GLU A 23 23.08 16.57 9.23
N GLN A 24 23.63 15.36 9.18
CA GLN A 24 24.78 15.03 8.32
C GLN A 24 24.40 15.06 6.83
N PHE A 25 23.24 14.51 6.47
CA PHE A 25 22.76 14.46 5.09
C PHE A 25 22.45 15.86 4.54
N CYS A 26 21.86 16.73 5.35
CA CYS A 26 21.59 18.12 4.97
C CYS A 26 22.81 19.04 5.08
N ALA A 27 24.01 18.50 5.36
CA ALA A 27 25.26 19.24 5.59
C ALA A 27 25.10 20.41 6.59
N LEU A 28 24.16 20.27 7.54
CA LEU A 28 23.88 21.30 8.53
C LEU A 28 24.89 21.12 9.66
N THR A 29 25.95 21.92 9.64
CA THR A 29 26.92 21.91 10.75
C THR A 29 26.18 22.11 12.09
N PRO A 30 26.56 21.36 13.14
CA PRO A 30 25.93 21.50 14.44
C PRO A 30 26.20 22.92 14.93
N ALA A 31 25.13 23.68 15.19
CA ALA A 31 25.23 24.96 15.84
C ALA A 31 25.85 24.73 17.21
N THR A 32 27.05 25.28 17.37
CA THR A 32 27.94 25.33 18.52
C THR A 32 27.28 25.00 19.85
N LYS A 33 27.76 23.92 20.49
CA LYS A 33 27.53 23.64 21.91
C LYS A 33 28.07 24.81 22.73
N ALA A 34 27.23 25.44 23.55
CA ALA A 34 27.69 26.22 24.69
C ALA A 34 28.18 25.27 25.80
N PRO A 35 29.15 25.67 26.63
CA PRO A 35 29.99 24.76 27.41
C PRO A 35 29.30 24.29 28.69
N ALA A 36 29.48 23.01 29.04
CA ALA A 36 29.23 22.54 30.39
C ALA A 36 30.35 23.06 31.32
N PRO A 37 30.03 23.59 32.51
CA PRO A 37 31.02 23.96 33.50
C PRO A 37 31.47 22.70 34.24
N ASN A 38 32.78 22.50 34.40
CA ASN A 38 33.29 21.84 35.60
C ASN A 38 34.76 22.17 35.84
N THR A 39 34.92 23.07 36.80
CA THR A 39 35.91 23.16 37.88
C THR A 39 37.15 22.25 37.78
N GLN A 40 38.29 22.93 37.75
CA GLN A 40 39.64 22.41 37.92
C GLN A 40 39.86 21.81 39.32
N ALA A 41 40.63 20.72 39.40
CA ALA A 41 41.59 20.49 40.48
C ALA A 41 42.66 19.46 40.09
N GLN A 42 43.93 19.85 40.26
CA GLN A 42 45.16 19.10 40.02
C GLN A 42 45.45 18.06 41.12
N THR A 43 46.15 16.97 40.76
CA THR A 43 47.52 16.61 41.24
C THR A 43 47.78 15.09 41.43
N LYS A 44 48.88 14.68 40.79
CA LYS A 44 49.92 13.69 41.17
C LYS A 44 49.77 12.17 40.88
N PRO A 45 50.92 11.51 40.53
CA PRO A 45 50.99 10.11 40.08
C PRO A 45 51.57 9.16 41.15
N GLN A 46 51.18 7.87 41.15
CA GLN A 46 52.07 6.73 41.45
C GLN A 46 51.41 5.33 41.36
N ALA A 47 52.10 4.45 40.63
CA ALA A 47 52.46 3.05 40.91
C ALA A 47 51.44 1.88 41.05
N ILE A 48 51.54 0.95 40.06
CA ILE A 48 51.81 -0.51 40.16
C ILE A 48 50.82 -1.42 40.94
N ARG A 49 50.01 -2.25 40.24
CA ARG A 49 50.15 -3.73 40.01
C ARG A 49 48.82 -4.38 39.51
N PRO A 50 48.87 -5.56 38.85
CA PRO A 50 47.82 -6.08 37.95
C PRO A 50 46.97 -7.19 38.57
N ALA A 51 45.77 -7.43 38.04
CA ALA A 51 45.15 -8.76 38.01
C ALA A 51 43.90 -8.82 37.12
N MET A 52 43.83 -9.92 36.36
CA MET A 52 42.65 -10.65 35.91
C MET A 52 41.79 -10.07 34.78
N THR A 53 42.20 -10.50 33.58
CA THR A 53 41.34 -10.92 32.46
C THR A 53 39.97 -11.45 32.90
N LYS A 54 38.91 -10.78 32.42
CA LYS A 54 37.59 -11.37 32.20
C LYS A 54 37.06 -11.01 30.81
N PRO A 55 36.31 -11.92 30.15
CA PRO A 55 36.16 -11.93 28.70
C PRO A 55 35.21 -10.84 28.20
N ILE A 56 35.53 -10.36 27.00
CA ILE A 56 34.70 -9.48 26.18
C ILE A 56 33.42 -10.23 25.81
N THR A 57 32.29 -9.86 26.41
CA THR A 57 30.97 -10.15 25.86
C THR A 57 30.57 -8.95 24.98
N PRO A 58 30.35 -9.12 23.66
CA PRO A 58 29.79 -8.05 22.84
C PRO A 58 28.36 -7.78 23.30
N ARG A 59 28.15 -6.60 23.88
CA ARG A 59 26.83 -6.10 24.27
C ARG A 59 26.10 -5.71 22.99
N SER A 60 25.47 -6.68 22.32
CA SER A 60 24.49 -6.40 21.27
C SER A 60 23.35 -5.62 21.91
N ALA A 61 23.36 -4.30 21.69
CA ALA A 61 22.21 -3.46 21.95
C ALA A 61 21.07 -3.95 21.05
N LYS A 62 20.23 -4.84 21.57
CA LYS A 62 18.87 -5.03 21.07
C LYS A 62 18.15 -3.72 21.33
N GLN A 63 18.31 -2.76 20.43
CA GLN A 63 17.29 -1.74 20.21
C GLN A 63 16.04 -2.51 19.83
N SER A 64 15.11 -2.60 20.78
CA SER A 64 13.72 -2.93 20.55
C SER A 64 13.19 -1.92 19.54
N ARG A 65 13.25 -2.30 18.26
CA ARG A 65 12.50 -1.61 17.21
C ARG A 65 11.04 -1.61 17.68
N PRO A 66 10.33 -0.47 17.70
CA PRO A 66 8.89 -0.51 17.86
C PRO A 66 8.37 -1.49 16.80
N ASN A 67 7.57 -2.46 17.25
CA ASN A 67 6.86 -3.38 16.39
C ASN A 67 5.87 -2.54 15.59
N VAL A 68 6.33 -1.91 14.51
CA VAL A 68 5.47 -1.37 13.48
C VAL A 68 4.85 -2.61 12.85
N GLU A 69 3.65 -2.92 13.31
CA GLU A 69 2.80 -3.91 12.68
C GLU A 69 2.86 -3.64 11.17
N PRO A 70 3.16 -4.65 10.34
CA PRO A 70 3.23 -4.48 8.91
C PRO A 70 1.99 -3.69 8.46
N PRO A 71 2.12 -2.68 7.59
CA PRO A 71 0.95 -1.97 7.09
C PRO A 71 -0.06 -3.01 6.65
N LYS A 72 -1.28 -2.95 7.21
CA LYS A 72 -2.33 -3.94 6.92
C LYS A 72 -2.42 -4.07 5.40
N PRO A 73 -2.49 -5.29 4.85
CA PRO A 73 -2.62 -5.48 3.41
C PRO A 73 -3.70 -4.54 2.88
N THR A 74 -3.32 -3.66 1.95
CA THR A 74 -4.28 -2.74 1.34
C THR A 74 -5.42 -3.56 0.78
N ASP A 75 -6.64 -3.27 1.21
CA ASP A 75 -7.81 -3.95 0.69
C ASP A 75 -7.89 -3.72 -0.83
N LEU A 76 -7.72 -4.80 -1.59
CA LEU A 76 -7.63 -4.73 -3.06
C LEU A 76 -8.93 -4.20 -3.68
N SER A 77 -10.08 -4.54 -3.09
CA SER A 77 -11.38 -4.03 -3.53
C SER A 77 -11.44 -2.51 -3.40
N GLU A 78 -11.15 -1.97 -2.23
CA GLU A 78 -11.10 -0.54 -1.98
C GLU A 78 -10.04 0.16 -2.84
N HIS A 79 -8.88 -0.46 -3.06
CA HIS A 79 -7.85 0.12 -3.92
C HIS A 79 -8.33 0.26 -5.37
N ILE A 80 -8.98 -0.76 -5.94
CA ILE A 80 -9.61 -0.66 -7.26
C ILE A 80 -10.63 0.48 -7.27
N MET A 81 -11.55 0.54 -6.30
CA MET A 81 -12.55 1.61 -6.24
C MET A 81 -11.90 3.00 -6.20
N ARG A 82 -10.82 3.18 -5.44
CA ARG A 82 -10.10 4.46 -5.37
C ARG A 82 -9.48 4.85 -6.71
N LEU A 83 -8.87 3.90 -7.43
CA LEU A 83 -8.34 4.14 -8.77
C LEU A 83 -9.45 4.56 -9.75
N LEU A 84 -10.60 3.87 -9.70
CA LEU A 84 -11.73 4.18 -10.59
C LEU A 84 -12.40 5.53 -10.25
N ILE A 85 -12.47 5.90 -8.97
CA ILE A 85 -12.96 7.23 -8.57
C ILE A 85 -12.04 8.35 -9.07
N GLN A 86 -10.71 8.13 -9.03
CA GLN A 86 -9.72 9.11 -9.47
C GLN A 86 -9.58 9.16 -11.01
N PHE A 87 -9.72 8.00 -11.67
CA PHE A 87 -9.54 7.82 -13.11
C PHE A 87 -10.68 6.97 -13.70
N PRO A 88 -11.89 7.53 -13.86
CA PRO A 88 -13.06 6.77 -14.31
C PRO A 88 -12.93 6.17 -15.71
N ILE A 89 -12.08 6.76 -16.56
CA ILE A 89 -11.75 6.23 -17.89
C ILE A 89 -11.21 4.80 -17.78
N LEU A 90 -10.43 4.49 -16.74
CA LEU A 90 -9.92 3.14 -16.52
C LEU A 90 -11.06 2.14 -16.34
N GLY A 91 -12.11 2.51 -15.60
CA GLY A 91 -13.29 1.67 -15.40
C GLY A 91 -14.02 1.39 -16.71
N LYS A 92 -14.14 2.42 -17.56
CA LYS A 92 -14.74 2.31 -18.90
C LYS A 92 -13.93 1.38 -19.82
N GLU A 93 -12.60 1.43 -19.76
CA GLU A 93 -11.67 0.57 -20.53
C GLU A 93 -11.60 -0.87 -20.01
N MET A 94 -12.09 -1.18 -18.80
CA MET A 94 -12.03 -2.53 -18.25
C MET A 94 -12.84 -3.54 -19.08
N THR A 95 -12.25 -4.71 -19.33
CA THR A 95 -12.95 -5.83 -19.98
C THR A 95 -14.02 -6.43 -19.06
N LEU A 96 -14.94 -7.20 -19.64
CA LEU A 96 -15.96 -7.92 -18.88
C LEU A 96 -15.36 -8.86 -17.82
N GLU A 97 -14.28 -9.58 -18.15
CA GLU A 97 -13.56 -10.44 -17.20
C GLU A 97 -12.96 -9.63 -16.04
N GLN A 98 -12.36 -8.46 -16.32
CA GLN A 98 -11.78 -7.60 -15.29
C GLN A 98 -12.85 -7.02 -14.35
N ARG A 99 -14.01 -6.65 -14.89
CA ARG A 99 -15.16 -6.17 -14.11
C ARG A 99 -15.69 -7.26 -13.19
N GLN A 100 -15.78 -8.50 -13.67
CA GLN A 100 -16.15 -9.65 -12.84
C GLN A 100 -15.17 -9.86 -11.69
N LEU A 101 -13.85 -9.82 -11.95
CA LEU A 101 -12.84 -9.93 -10.89
C LEU A 101 -12.98 -8.82 -9.82
N ALA A 102 -13.23 -7.58 -10.24
CA ALA A 102 -13.45 -6.46 -9.33
C ALA A 102 -14.73 -6.65 -8.47
N LEU A 103 -15.81 -7.15 -9.08
CA LEU A 103 -17.06 -7.46 -8.39
C LEU A 103 -16.92 -8.62 -7.41
N GLU A 104 -16.20 -9.68 -7.77
CA GLU A 104 -15.94 -10.85 -6.91
C GLU A 104 -15.11 -10.47 -5.68
N ILE A 105 -14.03 -9.70 -5.86
CA ILE A 105 -13.21 -9.27 -4.72
C ILE A 105 -13.98 -8.32 -3.80
N ALA A 106 -14.85 -7.48 -4.36
CA ALA A 106 -15.75 -6.62 -3.57
C ALA A 106 -16.79 -7.44 -2.80
N LYS A 107 -17.36 -8.48 -3.42
CA LYS A 107 -18.31 -9.40 -2.77
C LYS A 107 -17.69 -10.13 -1.59
N LYS A 108 -16.44 -10.58 -1.72
CA LYS A 108 -15.68 -11.21 -0.62
C LYS A 108 -15.50 -10.28 0.59
N ARG A 109 -15.50 -8.96 0.37
CA ARG A 109 -15.40 -7.96 1.43
C ARG A 109 -16.74 -7.72 2.13
N SER A 110 -17.81 -7.49 1.37
CA SER A 110 -19.20 -7.37 1.88
C SER A 110 -20.19 -7.18 0.74
N ASP A 111 -21.49 -7.41 1.00
CA ASP A 111 -22.57 -7.07 0.07
C ASP A 111 -22.55 -5.58 -0.31
N LYS A 112 -22.38 -4.72 0.69
CA LYS A 112 -22.29 -3.26 0.48
C LYS A 112 -21.13 -2.84 -0.42
N ALA A 113 -19.99 -3.52 -0.32
CA ALA A 113 -18.83 -3.27 -1.19
C ALA A 113 -19.10 -3.75 -2.63
N HIS A 114 -19.80 -4.88 -2.78
CA HIS A 114 -20.22 -5.37 -4.09
C HIS A 114 -21.17 -4.40 -4.79
N ASP A 115 -22.20 -3.92 -4.07
CA ASP A 115 -23.16 -2.95 -4.60
C ASP A 115 -22.46 -1.65 -5.01
N LEU A 116 -21.53 -1.17 -4.17
CA LEU A 116 -20.74 0.03 -4.46
C LEU A 116 -19.83 -0.14 -5.67
N MET A 117 -19.14 -1.27 -5.80
CA MET A 117 -18.31 -1.56 -6.97
C MET A 117 -19.16 -1.66 -8.25
N GLY A 118 -20.34 -2.29 -8.16
CA GLY A 118 -21.28 -2.41 -9.28
C GLY A 118 -21.80 -1.06 -9.75
N ASP A 119 -22.26 -0.21 -8.82
CA ASP A 119 -22.65 1.16 -9.16
C ASP A 119 -21.46 1.93 -9.75
N LEU A 120 -20.28 1.89 -9.13
CA LEU A 120 -19.11 2.63 -9.61
C LEU A 120 -18.72 2.27 -11.05
N ILE A 121 -18.70 0.98 -11.37
CA ILE A 121 -18.44 0.49 -12.73
C ILE A 121 -19.50 1.02 -13.70
N HIS A 122 -20.79 1.00 -13.31
CA HIS A 122 -21.86 1.56 -14.11
C HIS A 122 -21.71 3.07 -14.32
N GLN A 123 -21.33 3.82 -13.27
CA GLN A 123 -21.08 5.26 -13.36
C GLN A 123 -19.92 5.56 -14.33
N CYS A 124 -18.86 4.73 -14.35
CA CYS A 124 -17.77 4.86 -15.32
C CYS A 124 -18.25 4.66 -16.77
N ASP A 125 -19.25 3.80 -17.02
CA ASP A 125 -19.77 3.54 -18.36
C ASP A 125 -20.57 4.72 -18.90
N VAL A 126 -21.46 5.27 -18.06
CA VAL A 126 -22.36 6.37 -18.44
C VAL A 126 -21.66 7.74 -18.42
N LEU A 127 -20.41 7.80 -17.94
CA LEU A 127 -19.61 9.03 -17.99
C LEU A 127 -19.40 9.47 -19.45
N GLU A 128 -19.95 10.63 -19.77
CA GLU A 128 -19.72 11.34 -21.01
C GLU A 128 -18.44 12.16 -20.91
N LEU A 129 -17.46 11.84 -21.75
CA LEU A 129 -16.20 12.56 -21.82
C LEU A 129 -16.29 13.55 -22.97
N GLY A 130 -16.20 14.85 -22.67
CA GLY A 130 -15.88 15.85 -23.70
C GLY A 130 -14.46 15.59 -24.21
N GLU A 131 -14.23 15.78 -25.52
CA GLU A 131 -12.98 15.42 -26.21
C GLU A 131 -11.71 16.11 -25.66
N GLU A 132 -11.84 17.10 -24.77
CA GLU A 132 -10.81 18.12 -24.57
C GLU A 132 -10.02 18.07 -23.26
N ASN A 133 -10.29 17.19 -22.26
CA ASN A 133 -9.35 17.05 -21.12
C ASN A 133 -9.64 15.86 -20.18
N GLN A 134 -8.62 15.07 -19.83
CA GLN A 134 -8.73 14.04 -18.79
C GLN A 134 -8.94 14.63 -17.39
N ASN A 135 -8.49 15.87 -17.15
CA ASN A 135 -8.68 16.55 -15.87
C ASN A 135 -10.09 17.09 -15.65
N SER A 136 -10.83 17.42 -16.72
CA SER A 136 -12.25 17.78 -16.60
C SER A 136 -13.11 16.56 -16.26
N SER A 137 -12.69 15.37 -16.71
CA SER A 137 -13.34 14.09 -16.41
C SER A 137 -13.48 13.84 -14.91
N PHE A 138 -12.44 14.12 -14.11
CA PHE A 138 -12.49 13.87 -12.66
C PHE A 138 -13.57 14.70 -11.96
N ALA A 139 -13.59 16.02 -12.18
CA ALA A 139 -14.55 16.92 -11.54
C ALA A 139 -16.01 16.57 -11.92
N VAL A 140 -16.27 16.36 -13.21
CA VAL A 140 -17.59 15.94 -13.72
C VAL A 140 -18.01 14.61 -13.10
N PHE A 141 -17.08 13.65 -13.02
CA PHE A 141 -17.37 12.37 -12.39
C PHE A 141 -17.64 12.52 -10.88
N GLN A 142 -16.95 13.43 -10.20
CA GLN A 142 -17.23 13.71 -8.79
C GLN A 142 -18.64 14.27 -8.59
N ASP A 143 -19.12 15.13 -9.49
CA ASP A 143 -20.49 15.64 -9.43
C ASP A 143 -21.52 14.55 -9.72
N GLN A 144 -21.27 13.72 -10.74
CA GLN A 144 -22.11 12.57 -11.07
C GLN A 144 -22.26 11.61 -9.88
N LEU A 145 -21.15 11.20 -9.27
CA LEU A 145 -21.14 10.33 -8.09
C LEU A 145 -21.84 10.95 -6.87
N ALA A 146 -21.89 12.29 -6.76
CA ALA A 146 -22.60 12.96 -5.68
C ALA A 146 -24.14 12.89 -5.83
N THR A 147 -24.63 12.59 -7.03
CA THR A 147 -26.06 12.36 -7.30
C THR A 147 -26.49 10.90 -7.14
N SER A 148 -25.54 9.98 -7.00
CA SER A 148 -25.83 8.54 -6.81
C SER A 148 -26.51 8.29 -5.45
N PRO A 149 -27.41 7.30 -5.35
CA PRO A 149 -27.93 6.82 -4.06
C PRO A 149 -26.82 6.38 -3.08
N LEU A 150 -25.61 6.12 -3.57
CA LEU A 150 -24.44 5.72 -2.79
C LEU A 150 -23.46 6.89 -2.51
N ALA A 151 -23.88 8.14 -2.69
CA ALA A 151 -23.05 9.34 -2.53
C ALA A 151 -22.27 9.37 -1.20
N ASP A 152 -22.91 9.01 -0.08
CA ASP A 152 -22.25 8.95 1.24
C ASP A 152 -21.06 7.96 1.26
N LEU A 153 -21.14 6.86 0.52
CA LEU A 153 -20.07 5.87 0.45
C LEU A 153 -18.93 6.35 -0.42
N TYR A 154 -19.24 7.01 -1.54
CA TYR A 154 -18.22 7.66 -2.35
C TYR A 154 -17.49 8.74 -1.57
N GLN A 155 -18.20 9.51 -0.75
CA GLN A 155 -17.59 10.54 0.08
C GLN A 155 -16.55 9.95 1.05
N ILE A 156 -16.82 8.80 1.66
CA ILE A 156 -15.86 8.09 2.52
C ILE A 156 -14.60 7.69 1.74
N LEU A 157 -14.76 7.16 0.52
CA LEU A 157 -13.63 6.75 -0.31
C LEU A 157 -12.80 7.94 -0.81
N ARG A 158 -13.44 9.08 -1.15
CA ARG A 158 -12.75 10.30 -1.57
C ARG A 158 -11.78 10.83 -0.51
N GLN A 159 -12.16 10.77 0.76
CA GLN A 159 -11.27 11.17 1.86
C GLN A 159 -9.97 10.33 1.89
N ARG A 160 -9.98 9.11 1.33
CA ARG A 160 -8.81 8.21 1.25
C ARG A 160 -8.01 8.35 -0.05
N ILE A 161 -8.47 9.19 -0.97
CA ILE A 161 -7.78 9.54 -2.23
C ILE A 161 -7.06 10.89 -2.07
N LEU A 162 -7.54 11.74 -1.15
CA LEU A 162 -6.95 13.05 -0.89
C LEU A 162 -5.47 12.93 -0.50
N GLY A 163 -4.59 13.54 -1.29
CA GLY A 163 -3.13 13.48 -1.12
C GLY A 163 -2.44 12.33 -1.87
N SER A 164 -3.16 11.55 -2.68
CA SER A 164 -2.56 10.56 -3.59
C SER A 164 -2.00 11.24 -4.84
N GLU A 165 -0.68 11.27 -4.98
CA GLU A 165 0.06 11.84 -6.12
C GLU A 165 0.33 10.81 -7.23
N ILE A 166 -0.65 9.94 -7.52
CA ILE A 166 -0.53 8.97 -8.61
C ILE A 166 -0.95 9.62 -9.93
N GLU A 167 -0.13 9.46 -10.97
CA GLU A 167 -0.44 9.90 -12.32
C GLU A 167 -1.25 8.83 -13.07
N PHE A 168 -1.94 9.22 -14.15
CA PHE A 168 -2.78 8.30 -14.93
C PHE A 168 -2.06 7.04 -15.39
N ILE A 169 -0.82 7.16 -15.89
CA ILE A 169 -0.04 6.00 -16.36
C ILE A 169 0.23 5.04 -15.20
N GLY A 170 0.68 5.57 -14.06
CA GLY A 170 0.90 4.77 -12.85
C GLY A 170 -0.38 4.12 -12.34
N ALA A 171 -1.51 4.84 -12.35
CA ALA A 171 -2.81 4.31 -11.96
C ALA A 171 -3.29 3.18 -12.88
N LYS A 172 -3.02 3.30 -14.19
CA LYS A 172 -3.32 2.26 -15.17
C LYS A 172 -2.48 1.01 -14.93
N GLU A 173 -1.18 1.16 -14.73
CA GLU A 173 -0.27 0.06 -14.42
C GLU A 173 -0.65 -0.63 -13.10
N ASP A 174 -0.98 0.15 -12.06
CA ASP A 174 -1.45 -0.35 -10.78
C ASP A 174 -2.74 -1.16 -10.92
N LEU A 175 -3.75 -0.63 -11.65
CA LEU A 175 -5.00 -1.34 -11.90
C LEU A 175 -4.75 -2.66 -12.62
N ILE A 176 -3.96 -2.65 -13.70
CA ILE A 176 -3.59 -3.85 -14.46
C ILE A 176 -2.87 -4.86 -13.57
N GLY A 177 -1.92 -4.39 -12.74
CA GLY A 177 -1.17 -5.23 -11.81
C GLY A 177 -2.05 -5.87 -10.75
N VAL A 178 -3.00 -5.11 -10.18
CA VAL A 178 -3.97 -5.61 -9.19
C VAL A 178 -4.89 -6.64 -9.82
N LEU A 179 -5.47 -6.35 -11.00
CA LEU A 179 -6.36 -7.28 -11.70
C LEU A 179 -5.63 -8.57 -12.10
N SER A 180 -4.40 -8.46 -12.59
CA SER A 180 -3.57 -9.64 -12.92
C SER A 180 -3.28 -10.50 -11.69
N LYS A 181 -3.02 -9.88 -10.53
CA LYS A 181 -2.84 -10.60 -9.26
C LYS A 181 -4.13 -11.29 -8.81
N LEU A 182 -5.28 -10.64 -8.95
CA LEU A 182 -6.58 -11.22 -8.62
C LEU A 182 -6.91 -12.40 -9.52
N GLU A 183 -6.70 -12.28 -10.83
CA GLU A 183 -6.90 -13.37 -11.78
C GLU A 183 -6.03 -14.57 -11.43
N LEU A 184 -4.74 -14.34 -11.17
CA LEU A 184 -3.81 -15.40 -10.77
C LEU A 184 -4.24 -16.09 -9.47
N ALA A 185 -4.68 -15.31 -8.48
CA ALA A 185 -5.19 -15.85 -7.22
C ALA A 185 -6.45 -16.70 -7.43
N ASN A 186 -7.37 -16.24 -8.30
CA ASN A 186 -8.60 -16.97 -8.60
C ASN A 186 -8.31 -18.29 -9.32
N LEU A 187 -7.45 -18.26 -10.35
CA LEU A 187 -7.03 -19.47 -11.08
C LEU A 187 -6.37 -20.49 -10.15
N LYS A 188 -5.52 -20.04 -9.21
CA LYS A 188 -4.91 -20.94 -8.22
C LYS A 188 -5.92 -21.54 -7.26
N ALA A 189 -6.89 -20.75 -6.79
CA ALA A 189 -7.94 -21.23 -5.91
C ALA A 189 -8.83 -22.26 -6.62
N GLU A 190 -9.26 -21.97 -7.85
CA GLU A 190 -10.07 -22.86 -8.68
C GLU A 190 -9.33 -24.16 -9.01
N MET A 191 -8.04 -24.08 -9.35
CA MET A 191 -7.21 -25.28 -9.56
C MET A 191 -7.11 -26.13 -8.28
N THR A 192 -7.01 -25.50 -7.11
CA THR A 192 -6.96 -26.20 -5.81
C THR A 192 -8.29 -26.90 -5.52
N GLU A 193 -9.42 -26.23 -5.75
CA GLU A 193 -10.75 -26.81 -5.59
C GLU A 193 -10.97 -28.01 -6.52
N ILE A 194 -10.59 -27.90 -7.79
CA ILE A 194 -10.70 -29.02 -8.73
C ILE A 194 -9.78 -30.17 -8.32
N THR A 195 -8.56 -29.88 -7.88
CA THR A 195 -7.63 -30.90 -7.37
C THR A 195 -8.24 -31.64 -6.17
N GLU A 196 -8.91 -30.94 -5.27
CA GLU A 196 -9.62 -31.54 -4.14
C GLU A 196 -10.79 -32.42 -4.60
N LYS A 197 -11.58 -32.00 -5.59
CA LYS A 197 -12.63 -32.86 -6.18
C LYS A 197 -12.03 -34.12 -6.81
N MET A 198 -10.87 -34.01 -7.46
CA MET A 198 -10.17 -35.16 -8.04
C MET A 198 -9.68 -36.14 -6.98
N THR A 199 -9.12 -35.67 -5.85
CA THR A 199 -8.68 -36.55 -4.76
C THR A 199 -9.84 -37.21 -4.03
N GLN A 200 -10.99 -36.54 -3.95
CA GLN A 200 -12.23 -37.07 -3.38
C GLN A 200 -13.00 -37.99 -4.36
N GLY A 201 -12.58 -38.07 -5.63
CA GLY A 201 -13.28 -38.85 -6.66
C GLY A 201 -14.63 -38.27 -7.08
N THR A 202 -14.89 -36.98 -6.80
CA THR A 202 -16.14 -36.28 -7.14
C THR A 202 -16.01 -35.38 -8.37
N ALA A 203 -14.81 -35.23 -8.94
CA ALA A 203 -14.57 -34.43 -10.13
C ALA A 203 -15.32 -34.98 -11.35
N ASN A 204 -16.02 -34.10 -12.06
CA ASN A 204 -16.76 -34.42 -13.27
C ASN A 204 -15.90 -34.11 -14.54
N PRO A 205 -16.35 -34.47 -15.75
CA PRO A 205 -15.60 -34.18 -16.99
C PRO A 205 -15.36 -32.68 -17.24
N GLU A 206 -16.26 -31.80 -16.80
CA GLU A 206 -16.12 -30.35 -16.93
C GLU A 206 -14.99 -29.82 -16.03
N ASP A 207 -14.86 -30.33 -14.80
CA ASP A 207 -13.77 -30.02 -13.88
C ASP A 207 -12.41 -30.39 -14.50
N LEU A 208 -12.30 -31.56 -15.16
CA LEU A 208 -11.06 -32.00 -15.80
C LEU A 208 -10.65 -31.11 -16.98
N GLU A 209 -11.61 -30.72 -17.81
CA GLU A 209 -11.37 -29.81 -18.92
C GLU A 209 -10.99 -28.41 -18.40
N ARG A 210 -11.68 -27.94 -17.37
CA ARG A 210 -11.38 -26.66 -16.71
C ARG A 210 -9.99 -26.65 -16.08
N TYR A 211 -9.59 -27.72 -15.39
CA TYR A 211 -8.24 -27.89 -14.85
C TYR A 211 -7.16 -27.79 -15.93
N ARG A 212 -7.39 -28.40 -17.10
CA ARG A 212 -6.48 -28.31 -18.24
C ARG A 212 -6.37 -26.88 -18.75
N GLN A 213 -7.49 -26.16 -18.88
CA GLN A 213 -7.52 -24.76 -19.31
C GLN A 213 -6.78 -23.85 -18.34
N ILE A 214 -7.03 -24.01 -17.03
CA ILE A 214 -6.34 -23.24 -15.97
C ILE A 214 -4.83 -23.51 -16.04
N SER A 215 -4.42 -24.78 -16.14
CA SER A 215 -3.01 -25.16 -16.23
C SER A 215 -2.31 -24.50 -17.43
N GLN A 216 -2.97 -24.46 -18.59
CA GLN A 216 -2.43 -23.77 -19.77
C GLN A 216 -2.35 -22.25 -19.61
N ARG A 217 -3.35 -21.63 -18.95
CA ARG A 217 -3.34 -20.19 -18.67
C ARG A 217 -2.22 -19.82 -17.69
N LEU A 218 -2.01 -20.65 -16.66
CA LEU A 218 -0.96 -20.46 -15.66
C LEU A 218 0.45 -20.68 -16.25
N SER A 219 0.61 -21.60 -17.22
CA SER A 219 1.92 -21.85 -17.85
C SER A 219 2.35 -20.76 -18.85
N LYS A 220 1.41 -19.95 -19.35
CA LYS A 220 1.66 -18.89 -20.34
C LYS A 220 2.00 -17.53 -19.71
N ARG A 221 1.91 -17.43 -18.38
CA ARG A 221 2.21 -16.22 -17.60
C ARG A 221 3.59 -16.31 -17.00
#